data_AF-A0A0F4JL10-F1
#
_entry.id   AF-A0A0F4JL10-F1
#
_cell.length_a   1.000
_cell.length_b   1.000
_cell.length_c   1.000
_cell.angle_alpha   90.00
_cell.angle_beta   90.00
_cell.angle_gamma   90.00
#
_symmetry.space_group_name_H-M   'P 1'
#
loop_
_entity.id
_entity.type
_entity.pdbx_description
1 polymer ?
#
loop_
_entity_poly.entity_id
_entity_poly.type
_entity_poly.pdbx_seq_one_letter_code
_entity_poly.pdbx_strand_id
1 'polypeptide(L)'
;MSTHDPTQPEYRAQHLRDRLAHEDVAELGVRVELRGPTVLVWGPVSSPDCRERILRIAGQVLDPLEWRHDLTVVSARPPDREEDLR
;
A
#
# COMPACT_ATOMS: atom_id res chain seq x y z
N MET A 1 8.58 -28.77 8.35
CA MET A 1 9.16 -27.54 7.78
C MET A 1 8.13 -26.98 6.82
N SER A 2 7.43 -25.91 7.21
CA SER A 2 6.41 -25.29 6.36
C SER A 2 7.08 -24.68 5.14
N THR A 3 7.07 -25.42 4.03
CA THR A 3 7.33 -24.91 2.69
C THR A 3 6.27 -23.86 2.41
N HIS A 4 6.60 -22.59 2.62
CA HIS A 4 5.73 -21.50 2.19
C HIS A 4 5.75 -21.52 0.67
N ASP A 5 4.75 -22.17 0.08
CA ASP A 5 4.49 -22.09 -1.35
C ASP A 5 4.32 -20.60 -1.72
N PRO A 6 5.06 -20.10 -2.74
CA PRO A 6 5.09 -18.68 -3.08
C PRO A 6 3.77 -18.17 -3.72
N THR A 7 2.81 -19.06 -3.96
CA THR A 7 1.45 -18.72 -4.40
C THR A 7 0.49 -18.58 -3.22
N GLN A 8 0.87 -19.00 -2.01
CA GLN A 8 0.03 -18.81 -0.83
C GLN A 8 -0.12 -17.32 -0.48
N PRO A 9 -1.34 -16.90 -0.12
CA PRO A 9 -1.64 -15.49 0.11
C PRO A 9 -0.90 -14.93 1.32
N GLU A 10 -0.59 -15.75 2.33
CA GLU A 10 0.25 -15.39 3.48
C GLU A 10 1.66 -15.00 3.05
N TYR A 11 2.29 -15.81 2.18
CA TYR A 11 3.61 -15.53 1.65
C TYR A 11 3.61 -14.25 0.81
N ARG A 12 2.61 -14.08 -0.06
CA ARG A 12 2.51 -12.89 -0.92
C ARG A 12 2.24 -11.62 -0.14
N ALA A 13 1.40 -11.69 0.90
CA ALA A 13 1.15 -10.57 1.80
C ALA A 13 2.43 -10.17 2.55
N GLN A 14 3.20 -11.16 3.05
CA GLN A 14 4.49 -10.88 3.69
C GLN A 14 5.50 -10.30 2.69
N HIS A 15 5.61 -10.88 1.49
CA HIS A 15 6.49 -10.36 0.43
C HIS A 15 6.14 -8.92 0.04
N LEU A 16 4.85 -8.58 -0.04
CA LEU A 16 4.41 -7.21 -0.28
C LEU A 16 4.83 -6.27 0.86
N ARG A 17 4.68 -6.68 2.12
CA ARG A 17 5.11 -5.89 3.29
C ARG A 17 6.61 -5.60 3.24
N ASP A 18 7.42 -6.63 2.99
CA ASP A 18 8.86 -6.48 2.83
C ASP A 18 9.19 -5.53 1.68
N ARG A 19 8.59 -5.72 0.51
CA ARG A 19 8.85 -4.87 -0.66
C ARG A 19 8.47 -3.41 -0.42
N LEU A 20 7.33 -3.13 0.21
CA LEU A 20 6.91 -1.77 0.53
C LEU A 20 7.82 -1.10 1.58
N ALA A 21 8.39 -1.87 2.51
CA ALA A 21 9.32 -1.35 3.51
C ALA A 21 10.71 -0.98 2.94
N HIS A 22 11.13 -1.63 1.85
CA HIS A 22 12.44 -1.42 1.23
C HIS A 22 12.42 -0.42 0.07
N GLU A 23 11.26 -0.10 -0.49
CA GLU A 23 11.11 0.93 -1.52
C GLU A 23 11.08 2.33 -0.89
N ASP A 24 11.42 3.37 -1.68
CA ASP A 24 11.26 4.82 -1.36
C ASP A 24 9.80 5.26 -1.14
N VAL A 25 8.91 4.32 -0.82
CA VAL A 25 7.47 4.48 -0.61
C VAL A 25 7.07 3.96 0.77
N ALA A 26 8.03 3.97 1.71
CA ALA A 26 7.86 3.52 3.08
C ALA A 26 6.94 4.48 3.87
N GLU A 27 5.64 4.43 3.56
CA GLU A 27 4.61 5.14 4.29
C GLU A 27 4.32 4.38 5.58
N LEU A 28 4.78 4.92 6.72
CA LEU A 28 4.62 4.30 8.05
C LEU A 28 3.15 3.96 8.41
N GLY A 29 2.20 4.59 7.73
CA GLY A 29 0.77 4.36 7.89
C GLY A 29 0.19 3.21 7.05
N VAL A 30 0.89 2.74 6.01
CA VAL A 30 0.38 1.70 5.11
C VAL A 30 0.54 0.31 5.74
N ARG A 31 -0.55 -0.44 5.74
CA ARG A 31 -0.67 -1.78 6.31
C ARG A 31 -1.11 -2.76 5.23
N VAL A 32 -0.62 -3.98 5.32
CA VAL A 32 -1.06 -5.12 4.51
C VAL A 32 -1.60 -6.18 5.47
N GLU A 33 -2.87 -6.51 5.31
CA GLU A 33 -3.56 -7.52 6.13
C GLU A 33 -4.11 -8.64 5.25
N LEU A 34 -4.08 -9.86 5.77
CA LEU A 34 -4.76 -10.99 5.15
C LEU A 34 -6.15 -11.16 5.79
N ARG A 35 -7.18 -11.21 4.95
CA ARG A 35 -8.58 -11.46 5.33
C ARG A 35 -9.06 -12.71 4.60
N GLY A 36 -8.76 -13.88 5.19
CA GLY A 36 -9.02 -15.16 4.54
C GLY A 36 -8.14 -15.32 3.29
N PRO A 37 -8.71 -15.51 2.08
CA PRO A 37 -7.93 -15.58 0.85
C PRO A 37 -7.59 -14.19 0.26
N THR A 38 -8.16 -13.11 0.79
CA THR A 38 -8.07 -11.77 0.19
C THR A 38 -7.04 -10.91 0.94
N VAL A 39 -6.17 -10.23 0.20
CA VAL A 39 -5.20 -9.28 0.78
C VAL A 39 -5.78 -7.86 0.77
N LEU A 40 -5.74 -7.17 1.92
CA LEU A 40 -6.17 -5.79 2.06
C LEU A 40 -4.96 -4.88 2.28
N VAL A 41 -4.81 -3.87 1.44
CA VAL A 41 -3.78 -2.82 1.57
C VAL A 41 -4.44 -1.51 1.96
N TRP A 42 -4.18 -1.00 3.16
CA TRP A 42 -4.88 0.19 3.66
C TRP A 42 -3.96 1.13 4.45
N GLY A 43 -4.33 2.41 4.50
CA GLY A 43 -3.61 3.41 5.29
C GLY A 43 -3.47 4.76 4.60
N PRO A 44 -3.01 5.77 5.34
CA PRO A 44 -2.72 7.08 4.77
C PRO A 44 -1.46 7.04 3.90
N VAL A 45 -1.46 7.84 2.84
CA VAL A 45 -0.32 8.05 1.94
C VAL A 45 -0.09 9.54 1.70
N SER A 46 1.16 9.94 1.55
CA SER A 46 1.59 11.34 1.51
C SER A 46 1.20 12.07 0.22
N SER A 47 0.96 11.34 -0.87
CA SER A 47 0.60 11.92 -2.17
C SER A 47 -0.17 10.93 -3.06
N PRO A 48 -0.86 11.42 -4.11
CA PRO A 48 -1.49 10.56 -5.11
C PRO A 48 -0.47 9.70 -5.89
N ASP A 49 0.73 10.22 -6.15
CA ASP A 49 1.82 9.48 -6.82
C ASP A 49 2.28 8.29 -5.97
N CYS A 50 2.47 8.52 -4.66
CA CYS A 50 2.79 7.48 -3.70
C CYS A 50 1.70 6.39 -3.68
N ARG A 51 0.42 6.79 -3.68
CA ARG A 51 -0.72 5.87 -3.81
C ARG A 51 -0.61 5.00 -5.05
N GLU A 52 -0.41 5.60 -6.22
CA GLU A 52 -0.35 4.88 -7.49
C GLU A 52 0.83 3.91 -7.53
N ARG A 53 1.98 4.33 -7.00
CA ARG A 53 3.17 3.48 -6.91
C ARG A 53 2.94 2.26 -6.02
N ILE A 54 2.28 2.42 -4.87
CA ILE A 54 1.89 1.31 -3.99
C ILE A 54 0.93 0.36 -4.73
N LEU A 55 -0.11 0.89 -5.39
CA LEU A 55 -1.09 0.07 -6.10
C LEU A 55 -0.45 -0.74 -7.24
N ARG A 56 0.51 -0.14 -7.97
CA ARG A 56 1.27 -0.83 -9.01
C ARG A 56 2.08 -1.99 -8.44
N ILE A 57 2.82 -1.75 -7.35
CA ILE A 57 3.63 -2.79 -6.70
C ILE A 57 2.73 -3.91 -6.16
N ALA A 58 1.64 -3.55 -5.48
CA ALA A 58 0.68 -4.51 -4.93
C ALA A 58 0.05 -5.37 -6.03
N GLY A 59 -0.39 -4.77 -7.13
CA GLY A 59 -0.95 -5.51 -8.27
C GLY A 59 0.05 -6.51 -8.86
N GLN A 60 1.32 -6.13 -9.00
CA GLN A 60 2.37 -7.03 -9.51
C GLN A 60 2.69 -8.19 -8.57
N VAL A 61 2.71 -7.94 -7.25
CA VAL A 61 3.04 -8.96 -6.26
C VAL A 61 1.87 -9.90 -6.03
N LEU A 62 0.65 -9.37 -5.99
CA LEU A 62 -0.51 -10.12 -5.57
C LEU A 62 -1.14 -10.92 -6.72
N ASP A 63 -0.99 -10.52 -7.98
CA ASP A 63 -1.56 -11.25 -9.12
C ASP A 63 -1.19 -12.76 -9.11
N PRO A 64 -2.15 -13.70 -9.28
CA PRO A 64 -3.58 -13.49 -9.56
C PRO A 64 -4.49 -13.52 -8.32
N LEU A 65 -3.95 -13.32 -7.11
CA LEU A 65 -4.72 -13.34 -5.87
C LEU A 65 -5.72 -12.18 -5.82
N GLU A 66 -6.87 -12.42 -5.18
CA GLU A 66 -7.82 -11.36 -4.90
C GLU A 66 -7.25 -10.40 -3.86
N TRP A 67 -7.34 -9.10 -4.14
CA TRP A 67 -6.93 -8.07 -3.20
C TRP A 67 -7.78 -6.82 -3.31
N ARG A 68 -7.81 -6.05 -2.21
CA ARG A 68 -8.55 -4.81 -2.05
C ARG A 68 -7.61 -3.73 -1.52
N HIS A 69 -7.95 -2.48 -1.76
CA HIS A 69 -7.18 -1.36 -1.26
C HIS A 69 -8.07 -0.25 -0.69
N ASP A 70 -7.60 0.37 0.37
CA ASP A 70 -8.20 1.55 1.02
C ASP A 70 -7.07 2.53 1.38
N LEU A 71 -6.53 3.19 0.35
CA LEU A 71 -5.44 4.14 0.49
C LEU A 71 -5.98 5.56 0.41
N THR A 72 -5.84 6.30 1.52
CA THR A 72 -6.31 7.68 1.64
C THR A 72 -5.14 8.64 1.52
N VAL A 73 -5.18 9.57 0.55
CA VAL A 73 -4.15 10.60 0.43
C VAL A 73 -4.34 11.63 1.54
N VAL A 74 -3.36 11.73 2.43
CA VAL A 74 -3.32 12.74 3.50
C VAL A 74 -2.25 13.75 3.12
N SER A 75 -2.67 14.89 2.58
CA SER A 75 -1.76 15.96 2.23
C SER A 75 -1.28 16.67 3.50
N ALA A 76 0.02 16.65 3.77
CA ALA A 76 0.64 17.55 4.75
C ALA A 76 0.83 18.98 4.20
N ARG A 77 0.23 19.29 3.04
CA ARG A 77 0.20 20.66 2.55
C ARG A 77 -0.69 21.47 3.51
N PRO A 78 -0.22 22.59 4.08
CA PRO A 78 -1.15 23.56 4.64
C PRO A 78 -2.21 23.86 3.57
N PRO A 79 -3.48 24.08 3.96
CA PRO A 79 -4.48 24.52 2.99
C PRO A 79 -3.87 25.69 2.23
N ASP A 80 -3.83 25.58 0.92
CA ASP A 80 -3.41 26.65 0.02
C ASP A 80 -4.47 27.76 0.17
N ARG A 81 -4.35 28.53 1.26
CA ARG A 81 -4.92 29.86 1.33
C ARG A 81 -3.91 30.72 0.62
N GLU A 82 -4.10 30.81 -0.69
CA GLU A 82 -3.92 32.05 -1.41
C GLU A 82 -4.72 33.14 -0.65
N GLU A 83 -4.08 33.75 0.34
CA GLU A 83 -4.59 34.94 1.00
C GLU A 83 -4.53 36.07 -0.04
N ASP A 84 -5.67 36.35 -0.68
CA ASP A 84 -5.86 37.54 -1.50
C ASP A 84 -5.73 38.78 -0.59
N LEU A 85 -4.52 39.34 -0.53
CA LEU A 85 -4.26 40.63 0.10
C LEU A 85 -4.82 41.73 -0.80
N ARG A 86 -6.05 42.15 -0.51
CA ARG A 86 -6.68 43.34 -1.08
C ARG A 86 -6.54 44.56 -0.19
#